data_AF-A0A966PTK5-F1
#
_entry.id   AF-A0A966PTK5-F1
#
_cell.length_a   1.000
_cell.length_b   1.000
_cell.length_c   1.000
_cell.angle_alpha   90.00
_cell.angle_beta   90.00
_cell.angle_gamma   90.00
#
_symmetry.space_group_name_H-M   'P 1'
#
loop_
_entity.id
_entity.type
_entity.pdbx_description
1 polymer ?
#
loop_
_entity_poly.entity_id
_entity_poly.type
_entity_poly.pdbx_seq_one_letter_code
_entity_poly.pdbx_strand_id
1 'polypeptide(L)'
;MKSVTRGMGEIPKDAINIGLNEYCIVHMQAPTTDNKDMSTVHPAQIGNAYLWHNGIIKADWVNKRKDVSSWDTHLILDQYVATKDLKEIDGTFACLLCDNDKLYLFRNEISPLFIDKYSNISSTRFEGAVLIKPNIVWEFLSTLSGKLEETDMKFNTVENPYYGLDL
;
A
#
# COMPACT_ATOMS: atom_id res chain seq x y z
N MET A 1 2.68 7.54 -14.33
CA MET A 1 1.60 8.11 -13.50
C MET A 1 1.31 9.49 -14.05
N LYS A 2 0.05 9.79 -14.41
CA LYS A 2 -0.26 11.05 -15.11
C LYS A 2 -0.26 12.27 -14.19
N SER A 3 -0.71 12.13 -12.95
CA SER A 3 -0.79 13.22 -11.97
C SER A 3 -0.87 12.68 -10.54
N VAL A 4 -0.45 13.51 -9.58
CA VAL A 4 -0.59 13.27 -8.13
C VAL A 4 -1.12 14.56 -7.50
N THR A 5 -2.12 14.45 -6.64
CA THR A 5 -2.65 15.58 -5.88
C THR A 5 -2.75 15.18 -4.41
N ARG A 6 -2.34 16.09 -3.52
CA ARG A 6 -2.37 15.93 -2.06
C ARG A 6 -3.19 17.06 -1.46
N GLY A 7 -3.92 16.77 -0.39
CA GLY A 7 -4.75 17.77 0.28
C GLY A 7 -5.14 17.32 1.68
N MET A 8 -5.55 18.28 2.49
CA MET A 8 -6.17 18.06 3.79
C MET A 8 -7.70 18.08 3.65
N GLY A 9 -8.39 17.38 4.55
CA GLY A 9 -9.84 17.32 4.58
C GLY A 9 -10.42 16.15 3.81
N GLU A 10 -11.71 16.24 3.49
CA GLU A 10 -12.42 15.17 2.78
C GLU A 10 -12.01 15.10 1.32
N ILE A 11 -12.10 13.90 0.75
CA ILE A 11 -11.93 13.70 -0.69
C ILE A 11 -13.13 14.31 -1.40
N PRO A 12 -12.94 15.26 -2.33
CA PRO A 12 -14.03 15.83 -3.13
C PRO A 12 -14.46 14.85 -4.21
N LYS A 13 -15.25 13.83 -3.83
CA LYS A 13 -15.64 12.71 -4.71
C LYS A 13 -16.24 13.16 -6.03
N ASP A 14 -17.06 14.22 -6.00
CA ASP A 14 -17.74 14.75 -7.20
C ASP A 14 -16.78 15.44 -8.19
N ALA A 15 -15.57 15.80 -7.75
CA ALA A 15 -14.54 16.38 -8.59
C ALA A 15 -13.63 15.32 -9.23
N ILE A 16 -13.76 14.04 -8.87
CA ILE A 16 -12.93 12.96 -9.40
C ILE A 16 -13.52 12.52 -10.74
N ASN A 17 -12.82 12.88 -11.82
CA ASN A 17 -13.15 12.44 -13.17
C ASN A 17 -12.11 11.42 -13.64
N ILE A 18 -12.52 10.18 -13.86
CA ILE A 18 -11.67 9.08 -14.32
C ILE A 18 -11.91 8.91 -15.81
N GLY A 19 -10.88 9.17 -16.63
CA GLY A 19 -10.99 8.99 -18.07
C GLY A 19 -11.19 7.52 -18.45
N LEU A 20 -11.65 7.29 -19.68
CA LEU A 20 -11.76 5.93 -20.22
C LEU A 20 -10.38 5.26 -20.22
N ASN A 21 -10.32 4.04 -19.66
CA ASN A 21 -9.09 3.26 -19.49
C ASN A 21 -8.04 3.88 -18.54
N GLU A 22 -8.47 4.76 -17.62
CA GLU A 22 -7.62 5.27 -16.56
C GLU A 22 -7.89 4.57 -15.23
N TYR A 23 -6.85 4.45 -14.41
CA TYR A 23 -6.97 4.06 -13.02
C TYR A 23 -6.79 5.29 -12.13
N CYS A 24 -7.68 5.45 -11.16
CA CYS A 24 -7.56 6.47 -10.14
C CYS A 24 -7.29 5.80 -8.80
N ILE A 25 -6.25 6.28 -8.12
CA ILE A 25 -5.90 5.83 -6.77
C ILE A 25 -6.27 6.95 -5.82
N VAL A 26 -7.12 6.62 -4.86
CA VAL A 26 -7.59 7.56 -3.86
C VAL A 26 -7.30 6.96 -2.48
N HIS A 27 -6.61 7.72 -1.64
CA HIS A 27 -6.26 7.29 -0.31
C HIS A 27 -6.65 8.38 0.70
N MET A 28 -7.45 8.00 1.69
CA MET A 28 -7.74 8.82 2.85
C MET A 28 -6.90 8.30 4.01
N GLN A 29 -6.01 9.14 4.53
CA GLN A 29 -5.17 8.78 5.65
C GLN A 29 -5.79 9.24 6.96
N ALA A 30 -5.79 8.35 7.96
CA ALA A 30 -5.88 8.74 9.36
C ALA A 30 -4.45 8.81 9.92
N PRO A 31 -3.88 9.99 10.22
CA PRO A 31 -2.50 10.10 10.70
C PRO A 31 -2.33 9.36 12.03
N THR A 32 -1.38 8.42 12.08
CA THR A 32 -1.07 7.61 13.26
C THR A 32 0.19 8.11 14.00
N THR A 33 0.93 9.02 13.38
CA THR A 33 2.07 9.73 13.98
C THR A 33 1.68 11.19 14.23
N ASP A 34 2.43 11.87 15.11
CA ASP A 34 2.23 13.29 15.41
C ASP A 34 2.51 14.20 14.21
N ASN A 35 3.14 13.67 13.15
CA ASN A 35 3.47 14.45 11.97
C ASN A 35 2.24 14.55 11.06
N LYS A 36 1.57 15.70 11.13
CA LYS A 36 0.35 16.03 10.37
C LYS A 36 0.63 17.07 9.28
N ASP A 37 1.87 17.15 8.81
CA ASP A 37 2.23 18.08 7.75
C ASP A 37 1.83 17.54 6.36
N MET A 38 1.85 18.43 5.36
CA MET A 38 1.56 18.06 3.98
C MET A 38 2.63 17.14 3.36
N SER A 39 3.81 17.02 3.98
CA SER A 39 4.92 16.21 3.48
C SER A 39 4.70 14.72 3.74
N THR A 40 3.89 14.38 4.74
CA THR A 40 3.51 12.99 5.08
C THR A 40 2.15 12.56 4.51
N VAL A 41 1.53 13.38 3.66
CA VAL A 41 0.32 12.99 2.94
C VAL A 41 0.71 12.06 1.78
N HIS A 42 0.08 10.89 1.74
CA HIS A 42 0.29 9.90 0.70
C HIS A 42 0.09 10.44 -0.73
N PRO A 43 0.77 9.86 -1.73
CA PRO A 43 1.75 8.77 -1.63
C PRO A 43 3.11 9.25 -1.13
N ALA A 44 3.91 8.36 -0.55
CA ALA A 44 5.36 8.56 -0.47
C ALA A 44 5.96 8.48 -1.88
N GLN A 45 7.07 9.19 -2.13
CA GLN A 45 7.71 9.22 -3.45
C GLN A 45 9.23 9.15 -3.34
N ILE A 46 9.85 8.30 -4.17
CA ILE A 46 11.31 8.23 -4.40
C ILE A 46 11.53 8.03 -5.91
N GLY A 47 12.07 9.05 -6.59
CA GLY A 47 12.19 9.03 -8.06
C GLY A 47 10.83 8.82 -8.74
N ASN A 48 10.73 7.76 -9.54
CA ASN A 48 9.51 7.35 -10.25
C ASN A 48 8.66 6.33 -9.48
N ALA A 49 9.01 6.04 -8.22
CA ALA A 49 8.28 5.12 -7.37
C ALA A 49 7.37 5.86 -6.39
N TYR A 50 6.14 5.39 -6.23
CA TYR A 50 5.10 5.96 -5.39
C TYR A 50 4.44 4.89 -4.53
N LEU A 51 4.21 5.15 -3.24
CA LEU A 51 3.60 4.19 -2.33
C LEU A 51 2.43 4.77 -1.53
N TRP A 52 1.31 4.07 -1.56
CA TRP A 52 0.20 4.25 -0.63
C TRP A 52 0.21 3.12 0.39
N HIS A 53 0.08 3.44 1.66
CA HIS A 53 0.13 2.48 2.76
C HIS A 53 -1.08 2.68 3.67
N ASN A 54 -1.78 1.58 3.94
CA ASN A 54 -2.81 1.50 4.97
C ASN A 54 -2.37 0.51 6.06
N GLY A 55 -2.17 1.04 7.26
CA GLY A 55 -1.74 0.27 8.41
C GLY A 55 -0.86 1.08 9.36
N ILE A 56 -0.16 0.36 10.24
CA ILE A 56 0.74 0.92 11.27
C ILE A 56 2.00 0.05 11.29
N ILE A 57 3.16 0.67 11.08
CA ILE A 57 4.46 0.03 11.26
C ILE A 57 4.94 0.24 12.69
N LYS A 58 5.50 -0.79 13.31
CA LYS A 58 5.95 -0.72 14.70
C LYS A 58 7.12 0.24 14.88
N ALA A 59 7.09 0.97 16.00
CA ALA A 59 8.10 1.96 16.34
C ALA A 59 9.52 1.38 16.35
N ASP A 60 9.71 0.15 16.81
CA ASP A 60 11.04 -0.50 16.84
C ASP A 60 11.64 -0.66 15.45
N TRP A 61 10.81 -0.97 14.44
CA TRP A 61 11.28 -1.07 13.06
C TRP A 61 11.58 0.32 12.49
N VAL A 62 10.72 1.31 12.74
CA VAL A 62 10.94 2.71 12.33
C VAL A 62 12.22 3.28 12.96
N ASN A 63 12.43 3.06 14.26
CA ASN A 63 13.55 3.59 15.02
C ASN A 63 14.91 3.08 14.55
N LYS A 64 14.97 1.85 14.01
CA LYS A 64 16.17 1.28 13.39
C LYS A 64 16.61 2.03 12.12
N ARG A 65 15.72 2.81 11.51
CA ARG A 65 15.92 3.51 10.24
C ARG A 65 15.58 5.01 10.32
N LYS A 66 15.60 5.57 11.53
CA LYS A 66 15.23 6.97 11.80
C LYS A 66 16.15 7.99 11.14
N ASP A 67 17.34 7.56 10.73
CA ASP A 67 18.31 8.35 9.95
C ASP A 67 17.84 8.58 8.51
N VAL A 68 16.99 7.70 7.98
CA VAL A 68 16.37 7.83 6.66
C VAL A 68 15.11 8.69 6.74
N SER A 69 14.16 8.31 7.61
CA SER A 69 12.89 9.01 7.77
C SER A 69 12.16 8.57 9.04
N SER A 70 11.26 9.42 9.54
CA SER A 70 10.28 9.08 10.58
C SER A 70 8.92 8.67 10.02
N TRP A 71 8.73 8.78 8.69
CA TRP A 71 7.48 8.41 8.02
C TRP A 71 7.54 6.96 7.54
N ASP A 72 6.75 6.10 8.18
CA ASP A 72 6.70 4.65 7.91
C ASP A 72 6.54 4.29 6.42
N THR A 73 5.66 4.99 5.72
CA THR A 73 5.37 4.77 4.30
C THR A 73 6.59 5.07 3.44
N HIS A 74 7.33 6.14 3.78
CA HIS A 74 8.58 6.45 3.11
C HIS A 74 9.64 5.38 3.37
N LEU A 75 9.73 4.87 4.60
CA LEU A 75 10.68 3.80 4.94
C LEU A 75 10.37 2.48 4.21
N ILE A 76 9.10 2.11 4.05
CA ILE A 76 8.71 0.94 3.24
C ILE A 76 9.15 1.15 1.79
N LEU A 77 8.87 2.33 1.22
CA LEU A 77 9.23 2.65 -0.16
C LEU A 77 10.76 2.66 -0.35
N ASP A 78 11.50 3.25 0.58
CA ASP A 78 12.96 3.27 0.58
C ASP A 78 13.55 1.86 0.59
N GLN A 79 13.01 0.97 1.44
CA GLN A 79 13.47 -0.43 1.47
C GLN A 79 13.21 -1.12 0.12
N TYR A 80 12.01 -0.98 -0.41
CA TYR A 80 11.66 -1.58 -1.70
C TYR A 80 12.55 -1.04 -2.84
N VAL A 81 12.80 0.27 -2.90
CA VAL A 81 13.64 0.86 -3.94
C VAL A 81 15.10 0.39 -3.80
N ALA A 82 15.61 0.30 -2.58
CA ALA A 82 17.00 -0.08 -2.31
C ALA A 82 17.28 -1.58 -2.53
N THR A 83 16.36 -2.46 -2.11
CA THR A 83 16.64 -3.91 -2.03
C THR A 83 15.64 -4.79 -2.76
N LYS A 84 14.46 -4.25 -3.12
CA LYS A 84 13.30 -5.03 -3.58
C LYS A 84 12.87 -6.11 -2.58
N ASP A 85 13.23 -5.96 -1.31
CA ASP A 85 12.88 -6.89 -0.24
C ASP A 85 11.86 -6.25 0.71
N LEU A 86 10.78 -6.97 1.01
CA LEU A 86 9.74 -6.56 1.95
C LEU A 86 9.75 -7.39 3.23
N LYS A 87 10.78 -8.23 3.42
CA LYS A 87 10.97 -8.99 4.66
C LYS A 87 11.24 -8.06 5.84
N GLU A 88 10.91 -8.58 7.02
CA GLU A 88 11.18 -7.95 8.33
C GLU A 88 10.45 -6.64 8.60
N ILE A 89 9.61 -6.15 7.68
CA ILE A 89 8.72 -5.02 7.94
C ILE A 89 7.71 -5.44 9.01
N ASP A 90 7.89 -4.91 10.22
CA ASP A 90 7.09 -5.28 11.37
C ASP A 90 5.94 -4.30 11.60
N GLY A 91 4.72 -4.81 11.65
CA GLY A 91 3.50 -4.04 11.81
C GLY A 91 2.35 -4.61 10.99
N THR A 92 1.40 -3.75 10.66
CA THR A 92 0.24 -4.05 9.83
C THR A 92 0.35 -3.19 8.58
N PHE A 93 0.25 -3.78 7.39
CA PHE A 93 0.34 -3.00 6.16
C PHE A 93 -0.38 -3.66 4.98
N ALA A 94 -1.06 -2.81 4.23
CA ALA A 94 -1.57 -3.08 2.90
C ALA A 94 -1.16 -1.90 2.01
N CYS A 95 -0.45 -2.19 0.93
CA CYS A 95 0.22 -1.20 0.12
C CYS A 95 -0.18 -1.31 -1.35
N LEU A 96 -0.26 -0.15 -1.99
CA LEU A 96 -0.29 -0.02 -3.43
C LEU A 96 0.97 0.75 -3.85
N LEU A 97 1.76 0.15 -4.72
CA LEU A 97 3.02 0.67 -5.21
C LEU A 97 2.89 0.94 -6.71
N CYS A 98 3.32 2.12 -7.15
CA CYS A 98 3.60 2.37 -8.55
C CYS A 98 5.11 2.49 -8.73
N ASP A 99 5.74 1.64 -9.55
CA ASP A 99 7.17 1.70 -9.86
C ASP A 99 7.35 1.68 -11.39
N ASN A 100 7.88 2.76 -11.95
CA ASN A 100 8.08 2.92 -13.40
C ASN A 100 6.83 2.56 -14.23
N ASP A 101 5.69 3.18 -13.86
CA ASP A 101 4.38 2.99 -14.49
C ASP A 101 3.74 1.60 -14.35
N LYS A 102 4.37 0.69 -13.61
CA LYS A 102 3.76 -0.58 -13.20
C LYS A 102 3.09 -0.42 -11.85
N LEU A 103 1.94 -1.07 -11.67
CA LEU A 103 1.21 -1.08 -10.41
C LEU A 103 1.38 -2.44 -9.73
N TYR A 104 1.71 -2.38 -8.45
CA TYR A 104 1.90 -3.53 -7.58
C TYR A 104 1.08 -3.39 -6.32
N LEU A 105 0.68 -4.51 -5.75
CA LEU A 105 -0.17 -4.53 -4.58
C LEU A 105 0.28 -5.65 -3.65
N PHE A 106 0.40 -5.35 -2.36
CA PHE A 106 0.82 -6.33 -1.37
C PHE A 106 0.25 -6.01 0.00
N ARG A 107 -0.05 -7.05 0.77
CA ARG A 107 -0.52 -6.94 2.16
C ARG A 107 0.06 -8.06 3.01
N ASN A 108 0.29 -7.81 4.28
CA ASN A 108 0.61 -8.87 5.23
C ASN A 108 -0.66 -9.57 5.71
N GLU A 109 -0.60 -10.54 6.62
CA GLU A 109 -1.78 -11.30 7.09
C GLU A 109 -2.81 -10.49 7.90
N ILE A 110 -2.42 -9.31 8.38
CA ILE A 110 -3.22 -8.56 9.35
C ILE A 110 -4.05 -7.45 8.67
N SER A 111 -3.47 -6.73 7.70
CA SER A 111 -4.14 -5.56 7.09
C SER A 111 -5.04 -5.94 5.91
N PRO A 112 -6.36 -5.68 5.95
CA PRO A 112 -7.29 -6.06 4.88
C PRO A 112 -7.05 -5.30 3.58
N LEU A 113 -7.17 -6.02 2.46
CA LEU A 113 -7.24 -5.44 1.13
C LEU A 113 -8.06 -6.37 0.22
N PHE A 114 -9.15 -5.84 -0.31
CA PHE A 114 -10.13 -6.56 -1.11
C PHE A 114 -10.04 -6.12 -2.56
N ILE A 115 -10.33 -7.05 -3.47
CA ILE A 115 -10.40 -6.80 -4.92
C ILE A 115 -11.62 -7.49 -5.52
N ASP A 116 -12.24 -6.90 -6.54
CA ASP A 116 -13.29 -7.55 -7.34
C ASP A 116 -12.77 -8.02 -8.71
N LYS A 117 -13.66 -8.61 -9.52
CA LYS A 117 -13.33 -9.08 -10.88
C LYS A 117 -13.03 -7.96 -11.88
N TYR A 118 -13.25 -6.70 -11.51
CA TYR A 118 -12.99 -5.51 -12.32
C TYR A 118 -11.76 -4.74 -11.82
N SER A 119 -11.01 -5.31 -10.89
CA SER A 119 -9.80 -4.72 -10.34
C SER A 119 -10.04 -3.42 -9.55
N ASN A 120 -11.26 -3.24 -9.04
CA ASN A 120 -11.52 -2.26 -7.99
C ASN A 120 -10.91 -2.77 -6.69
N ILE A 121 -10.23 -1.90 -5.95
CA ILE A 121 -9.57 -2.26 -4.69
C ILE A 121 -10.06 -1.40 -3.53
N SER A 122 -10.11 -1.98 -2.33
CA SER A 122 -10.48 -1.26 -1.12
C SER A 122 -9.95 -1.97 0.13
N SER A 123 -9.55 -1.20 1.14
CA SER A 123 -9.25 -1.74 2.48
C SER A 123 -10.51 -2.18 3.23
N THR A 124 -11.70 -1.77 2.77
CA THR A 124 -13.01 -2.17 3.32
C THR A 124 -13.72 -3.10 2.34
N ARG A 125 -14.36 -4.15 2.86
CA ARG A 125 -15.09 -5.11 2.02
C ARG A 125 -16.25 -4.43 1.28
N PHE A 126 -16.43 -4.79 0.01
CA PHE A 126 -17.54 -4.34 -0.83
C PHE A 126 -18.14 -5.51 -1.62
N GLU A 127 -19.25 -5.28 -2.32
CA GLU A 127 -19.97 -6.33 -3.04
C GLU A 127 -19.11 -6.96 -4.15
N GLY A 128 -19.11 -8.28 -4.24
CA GLY A 128 -18.32 -9.04 -5.22
C GLY A 128 -16.82 -9.09 -4.92
N ALA A 129 -16.34 -8.43 -3.87
CA ALA A 129 -14.93 -8.39 -3.53
C ALA A 129 -14.47 -9.63 -2.74
N VAL A 130 -13.28 -10.09 -3.06
CA VAL A 130 -12.55 -11.16 -2.37
C VAL A 130 -11.32 -10.59 -1.66
N LEU A 131 -10.92 -11.22 -0.56
CA LEU A 131 -9.69 -10.84 0.15
C LEU A 131 -8.48 -11.28 -0.66
N ILE A 132 -7.54 -10.37 -0.92
CA ILE A 132 -6.29 -10.70 -1.62
C ILE A 132 -5.44 -11.58 -0.70
N LYS A 133 -4.79 -12.60 -1.26
CA LYS A 133 -3.91 -13.45 -0.46
C LYS A 133 -2.74 -12.61 0.09
N PRO A 134 -2.42 -12.75 1.39
CA PRO A 134 -1.34 -12.00 2.00
C PRO A 134 0.03 -12.50 1.55
N ASN A 135 1.08 -11.76 1.94
CA ASN A 135 2.48 -12.19 1.90
C ASN A 135 3.06 -12.42 0.49
N ILE A 136 2.39 -11.89 -0.53
CA ILE A 136 2.75 -11.97 -1.94
C ILE A 136 2.67 -10.57 -2.53
N VAL A 137 3.63 -10.21 -3.38
CA VAL A 137 3.52 -9.03 -4.24
C VAL A 137 2.79 -9.41 -5.52
N TRP A 138 1.75 -8.67 -5.84
CA TRP A 138 0.93 -8.84 -7.02
C TRP A 138 1.19 -7.73 -8.02
N GLU A 139 1.22 -8.03 -9.32
CA GLU A 139 1.36 -7.04 -10.40
C GLU A 139 0.03 -6.88 -11.15
N PHE A 140 -0.37 -5.64 -11.44
CA PHE A 140 -1.44 -5.35 -12.39
C PHE A 140 -0.90 -5.37 -13.81
N LEU A 141 -1.39 -6.30 -14.62
CA LEU A 141 -1.00 -6.38 -16.02
C LEU A 141 -1.80 -5.37 -16.87
N SER A 142 -1.09 -4.35 -17.36
CA SER A 142 -1.64 -3.31 -18.24
C SER A 142 -2.17 -3.83 -19.57
N THR A 143 -1.74 -5.02 -20.00
CA THR A 143 -2.09 -5.64 -21.29
C THR A 143 -3.38 -6.47 -21.24
N LEU A 144 -3.89 -6.81 -20.06
CA LEU A 144 -5.00 -7.78 -19.89
C LEU A 144 -6.08 -7.27 -18.94
N SER A 145 -6.71 -6.14 -19.29
CA SER A 145 -7.92 -5.65 -18.61
C SER A 145 -7.77 -5.52 -17.07
N GLY A 146 -6.57 -5.19 -16.59
CA GLY A 146 -6.30 -5.03 -15.16
C GLY A 146 -6.15 -6.33 -14.38
N LYS A 147 -5.93 -7.48 -15.03
CA LYS A 147 -5.71 -8.76 -14.34
C LYS A 147 -4.54 -8.64 -13.35
N LEU A 148 -4.76 -9.16 -12.14
CA LEU A 148 -3.77 -9.25 -11.09
C LEU A 148 -3.05 -10.60 -11.18
N GLU A 149 -1.71 -10.60 -11.21
CA GLU A 149 -0.89 -11.82 -11.24
C GLU A 149 0.06 -11.90 -10.04
N GLU A 150 0.21 -13.10 -9.49
CA GLU A 150 1.19 -13.37 -8.43
C GLU A 150 2.60 -13.21 -9.03
N THR A 151 3.45 -12.41 -8.37
CA THR A 151 4.88 -12.38 -8.69
C THR A 151 5.64 -13.43 -7.87
N ASP A 152 6.93 -13.64 -8.18
CA ASP A 152 7.79 -14.49 -7.37
C ASP A 152 8.22 -13.85 -6.03
N MET A 153 7.89 -12.57 -5.81
CA MET A 153 8.27 -11.85 -4.59
C MET A 153 7.28 -12.14 -3.46
N LYS A 154 7.80 -12.83 -2.43
CA LYS A 154 7.07 -13.22 -1.21
C LYS A 154 7.78 -12.69 0.03
N PHE A 155 7.01 -12.45 1.08
CA PHE A 155 7.50 -11.97 2.38
C PHE A 155 6.72 -12.64 3.50
N ASN A 156 7.14 -12.45 4.76
CA ASN A 156 6.45 -13.02 5.92
C ASN A 156 5.84 -11.92 6.77
N THR A 157 4.73 -12.23 7.44
CA THR A 157 4.24 -11.41 8.55
C THR A 157 5.14 -11.67 9.75
N VAL A 158 5.78 -10.63 10.30
CA VAL A 158 6.79 -10.76 11.36
C VAL A 158 6.17 -11.19 12.69
N GLU A 159 5.09 -10.54 13.11
CA GLU A 159 4.35 -10.89 14.31
C GLU A 159 2.87 -10.88 13.99
N ASN A 160 2.19 -11.97 14.32
CA ASN A 160 0.73 -12.05 14.27
C ASN A 160 0.20 -11.93 15.71
N PRO A 161 -0.57 -10.89 16.06
CA PRO A 161 -1.08 -10.71 17.42
C PRO A 161 -2.10 -11.78 17.82
N TYR A 162 -2.57 -12.60 16.86
CA TYR A 162 -3.48 -13.71 17.10
C TYR A 162 -2.69 -15.03 17.13
N TYR A 163 -2.79 -15.75 18.25
CA TYR A 163 -2.31 -17.11 18.38
C TYR A 163 -3.50 -18.02 18.66
N GLY A 164 -3.69 -19.05 17.85
CA GLY A 164 -4.57 -20.16 18.18
C GLY A 164 -3.87 -21.04 19.21
N LEU A 165 -4.46 -21.20 20.39
CA LEU A 165 -4.08 -22.27 21.31
C LEU A 165 -4.92 -23.48 20.92
N ASP A 166 -4.31 -24.45 20.25
CA ASP A 166 -4.92 -25.78 20.13
C ASP A 166 -4.86 -26.45 21.52
N LEU A 167 -6.02 -26.88 22.04
CA LEU A 167 -6.14 -27.74 23.21
C LEU A 167 -6.06 -29.22 22.81
#